data_AF-A0AAN1MJH1-F1
#
_entry.id   AF-A0AAN1MJH1-F1
#
_cell.length_a   1.000
_cell.length_b   1.000
_cell.length_c   1.000
_cell.angle_alpha   90.00
_cell.angle_beta   90.00
_cell.angle_gamma   90.00
#
_symmetry.space_group_name_H-M   'P 1'
#
loop_
_entity.id
_entity.type
_entity.pdbx_description
1 polymer ?
#
loop_
_entity_poly.entity_id
_entity_poly.type
_entity_poly.pdbx_seq_one_letter_code
_entity_poly.pdbx_strand_id
1 'polypeptide(L)' 'MSVWAETIFGKHKPHRNTLMNWIRNGRIRPVPRKVGREYFCKPNAEYVDPVAERIERMANGR' A
#
# COMPACT_ATOMS: atom_id res chain seq x y z
N MET A 1 6.85 8.36 1.14
CA MET A 1 5.52 7.69 1.00
C MET A 1 4.50 8.53 0.24
N SER A 2 4.44 9.85 0.44
CA SER A 2 3.52 10.73 -0.32
C SER A 2 3.67 10.56 -1.83
N VAL A 3 4.92 10.50 -2.31
CA VAL A 3 5.23 10.27 -3.73
C VAL A 3 4.67 8.92 -4.22
N TRP A 4 4.91 7.83 -3.50
CA TRP A 4 4.37 6.51 -3.86
C TRP A 4 2.84 6.50 -3.95
N ALA A 5 2.15 7.10 -2.96
CA ALA A 5 0.70 7.15 -2.97
C ALA A 5 0.14 7.98 -4.15
N GLU A 6 0.86 9.02 -4.56
CA GLU A 6 0.52 9.82 -5.73
C GLU A 6 0.82 9.08 -7.04
N THR A 7 1.90 8.30 -7.11
CA THR A 7 2.19 7.46 -8.27
C THR A 7 1.14 6.36 -8.46
N ILE A 8 0.67 5.73 -7.38
CA ILE A 8 -0.28 4.61 -7.46
C ILE A 8 -1.74 5.08 -7.57
N PHE A 9 -2.16 6.07 -6.78
CA PHE A 9 -3.57 6.51 -6.70
C PHE A 9 -3.85 7.85 -7.37
N GLY A 10 -2.80 8.56 -7.84
CA GLY A 10 -2.95 9.84 -8.52
C GLY A 10 -3.67 10.90 -7.68
N LYS A 11 -4.66 11.54 -8.29
CA LYS A 11 -5.50 12.58 -7.68
C LYS A 11 -6.33 12.08 -6.50
N HIS A 12 -6.60 10.78 -6.43
CA HIS A 12 -7.39 10.15 -5.37
C HIS A 12 -6.51 9.57 -4.25
N LYS A 13 -5.30 10.11 -4.05
CA LYS A 13 -4.39 9.63 -3.02
C LYS A 13 -5.04 9.70 -1.63
N PRO A 14 -4.95 8.62 -0.84
CA PRO A 14 -5.49 8.59 0.50
C PRO A 14 -4.71 9.52 1.43
N HIS A 15 -5.37 9.97 2.50
CA HIS A 15 -4.75 10.85 3.49
C HIS A 15 -3.56 10.18 4.19
N ARG A 16 -2.60 10.98 4.68
CA ARG A 16 -1.39 10.49 5.35
C ARG A 16 -1.68 9.51 6.49
N ASN A 17 -2.73 9.76 7.28
CA ASN A 17 -3.09 8.87 8.39
C ASN A 17 -3.53 7.48 7.90
N THR A 18 -4.26 7.41 6.78
CA THR A 18 -4.66 6.15 6.14
C THR A 18 -3.45 5.36 5.68
N LEU A 19 -2.49 6.03 5.04
CA LEU A 19 -1.22 5.41 4.63
C LEU A 19 -0.43 4.86 5.82
N MET A 20 -0.37 5.58 6.93
CA MET A 20 0.28 5.10 8.16
C MET A 20 -0.44 3.87 8.73
N ASN A 21 -1.77 3.84 8.70
CA ASN A 21 -2.54 2.67 9.10
C ASN A 21 -2.28 1.47 8.19
N TRP A 22 -2.12 1.69 6.88
CA TRP A 22 -1.77 0.61 5.94
C TRP A 22 -0.39 0.02 6.22
N ILE A 23 0.62 0.86 6.54
CA ILE A 23 1.94 0.36 6.97
C ILE A 23 1.80 -0.49 8.24
N ARG A 24 1.10 0.02 9.25
CA ARG A 24 0.90 -0.67 10.54
C ARG A 24 0.18 -2.01 10.36
N ASN A 25 -0.80 -2.06 9.46
CA ASN A 25 -1.58 -3.24 9.15
C ASN A 25 -0.92 -4.16 8.10
N GLY A 26 0.27 -3.83 7.60
CA GLY A 26 0.97 -4.66 6.61
C GLY A 26 0.29 -4.73 5.24
N ARG A 27 -0.52 -3.73 4.88
CA ARG A 27 -1.25 -3.64 3.59
C ARG A 27 -0.41 -3.10 2.44
N ILE A 28 0.88 -2.86 2.65
CA ILE A 28 1.81 -2.43 1.59
C ILE A 28 2.98 -3.39 1.58
N ARG A 29 3.25 -4.01 0.43
CA ARG A 29 4.30 -5.02 0.28
C ARG A 29 5.22 -4.68 -0.90
N PRO A 30 6.56 -4.74 -0.73
CA PRO A 30 7.26 -4.98 0.53
C PRO A 30 7.07 -3.83 1.53
N VAL A 31 7.16 -4.15 2.83
CA VAL A 31 6.87 -3.21 3.92
C VAL A 31 7.74 -1.96 3.78
N PRO A 32 7.16 -0.74 3.85
CA PRO A 32 7.92 0.49 3.72
C PRO A 32 9.00 0.62 4.81
N ARG A 33 10.20 1.01 4.42
CA ARG A 33 11.33 1.24 5.33
C ARG A 33 11.20 2.60 5.98
N LYS A 34 11.23 2.66 7.31
CA LYS A 34 11.27 3.93 8.05
C LYS A 34 12.70 4.47 8.05
N VAL A 35 12.88 5.70 7.57
CA VAL A 35 14.15 6.42 7.61
C VAL A 35 13.88 7.81 8.20
N GLY A 36 14.42 8.05 9.41
CA GLY A 36 14.11 9.26 10.17
C GLY A 36 12.61 9.39 10.50
N ARG A 37 12.01 10.51 10.06
CA ARG A 37 10.57 10.81 10.26
C ARG A 37 9.68 10.32 9.11
N GLU A 38 10.27 9.74 8.06
CA GLU A 38 9.54 9.37 6.85
C GLU A 38 9.59 7.87 6.56
N TYR A 39 8.65 7.42 5.72
CA TYR A 39 8.58 6.05 5.22
C TYR A 39 8.86 6.03 3.72
N PHE A 40 9.69 5.09 3.30
CA PHE A 40 10.10 4.89 1.92
C PHE A 40 9.59 3.54 1.43
N CYS A 41 8.73 3.57 0.41
CA CYS A 41 8.30 2.38 -0.30
C CYS A 41 9.34 2.03 -1.35
N LYS A 42 9.55 0.75 -1.64
CA LYS A 42 10.29 0.36 -2.83
C LYS A 42 9.48 0.71 -4.09
N PRO A 43 10.13 0.90 -5.26
CA PRO A 43 9.41 1.17 -6.51
C PRO A 43 8.42 0.07 -6.89
N ASN A 44 8.72 -1.17 -6.52
CA ASN A 44 7.87 -2.35 -6.73
C ASN A 44 6.90 -2.61 -5.56
N ALA A 45 6.61 -1.60 -4.74
CA ALA A 45 5.68 -1.75 -3.64
C ALA A 45 4.24 -1.64 -4.13
N GLU A 46 3.42 -2.59 -3.74
CA GLU A 46 2.02 -2.70 -4.10
C GLU A 46 1.14 -2.61 -2.86
N TYR A 47 -0.07 -2.08 -3.04
CA TYR A 47 -1.11 -2.09 -2.02
C TYR A 47 -1.83 -3.44 -2.07
N VAL A 48 -1.84 -4.15 -0.94
CA VAL A 48 -2.53 -5.43 -0.78
C VAL A 48 -3.77 -5.19 0.06
N ASP A 49 -4.94 -5.25 -0.59
CA ASP A 49 -6.21 -5.25 0.11
C ASP A 49 -6.61 -6.70 0.45
N PRO A 50 -6.73 -7.09 1.73
CA PRO A 50 -7.11 -8.44 2.10
C PRO A 50 -8.51 -8.84 1.60
N VAL A 51 -9.41 -7.87 1.36
CA VAL A 51 -10.73 -8.15 0.79
C VAL A 51 -10.63 -8.40 -0.71
N ALA A 52 -9.88 -7.57 -1.44
CA ALA A 52 -9.67 -7.76 -2.87
C ALA A 52 -8.86 -9.04 -3.16
N GLU A 53 -7.80 -9.30 -2.38
CA GLU A 53 -6.98 -10.51 -2.48
C GLU A 53 -7.82 -11.78 -2.26
N ARG A 54 -8.78 -11.76 -1.33
CA ARG A 54 -9.70 -12.87 -1.11
C ARG A 54 -10.62 -13.09 -2.32
N ILE A 55 -11.13 -12.01 -2.93
CA ILE A 55 -11.99 -12.08 -4.11
C ILE A 55 -11.20 -12.58 -5.33
N GLU A 56 -9.99 -12.07 -5.56
CA GLU A 56 -9.11 -12.51 -6.65
C GLU A 56 -8.71 -13.98 -6.51
N ARG A 57 -8.40 -14.44 -5.29
CA ARG A 57 -8.13 -15.87 -5.03
C ARG A 57 -9.34 -16.75 -5.30
N MET A 58 -10.55 -16.28 -5.03
CA MET A 58 -11.79 -16.98 -5.38
C MET A 58 -12.05 -16.96 -6.89
N ALA A 59 -11.66 -15.88 -7.58
CA ALA A 59 -11.87 -15.72 -9.03
C ALA A 59 -10.86 -16.48 -9.89
N ASN A 60 -9.59 -16.58 -9.48
CA ASN A 60 -8.51 -17.28 -10.19
C ASN A 60 -8.42 -18.78 -9.86
N GLY A 61 -9.31 -19.31 -9.01
CA GLY A 61 -9.39 -20.73 -8.68
C GLY A 61 -10.27 -21.53 -9.63
N ARG A 62 -10.16 -21.32 -10.96
CA ARG A 62 -10.89 -22.07 -11.98
C ARG A 62 -9.96 -22.62 -13.05
#